data_AF-A0A067ND38-F1
#
_entry.id   AF-A0A067ND38-F1
#
_cell.length_a   1.000
_cell.length_b   1.000
_cell.length_c   1.000
_cell.angle_alpha   90.00
_cell.angle_beta   90.00
_cell.angle_gamma   90.00
#
_symmetry.space_group_name_H-M   'P 1'
#
loop_
_entity.id
_entity.type
_entity.pdbx_description
1 polymer ?
#
loop_
_entity_poly.entity_id
_entity_poly.type
_entity_poly.pdbx_seq_one_letter_code
_entity_poly.pdbx_strand_id
1 'polypeptide(L)' 'MALPGPPPEIWSDIFRLACTDGGETGRSLSLVSQACSECSRTFKLRSIALTGIRQLSRFVDMLQSIDPYDRTTENLFVSN' A
#
# COMPACT_ATOMS: atom_id res chain seq x y z
N MET A 1 8.04 14.30 -5.44
CA MET A 1 8.60 14.20 -6.81
C MET A 1 7.59 13.50 -7.70
N ALA A 2 7.29 13.99 -8.91
CA ALA A 2 6.24 13.41 -9.76
C ALA A 2 6.76 12.24 -10.60
N LEU A 3 5.91 11.23 -10.83
CA LEU A 3 6.20 10.12 -11.75
C LEU A 3 6.19 10.61 -13.20
N PRO A 4 7.13 10.16 -14.05
CA PRO A 4 7.11 10.48 -15.46
C PRO A 4 5.93 9.78 -16.17
N GLY A 5 5.43 10.38 -17.24
CA GLY A 5 4.40 9.78 -18.10
C GLY A 5 3.00 10.35 -17.84
N PRO A 6 1.99 9.53 -17.49
CA PRO A 6 0.61 9.98 -17.27
C PRO A 6 0.49 11.06 -16.17
N PRO A 7 -0.59 11.87 -16.19
CA PRO A 7 -0.84 12.83 -15.12
C PRO A 7 -1.18 12.12 -13.79
N PRO A 8 -1.09 12.83 -12.64
CA PRO A 8 -1.22 12.23 -11.31
C PRO A 8 -2.54 11.48 -11.07
N GLU A 9 -3.64 11.92 -11.68
CA GLU A 9 -4.96 11.30 -11.59
C GLU A 9 -4.96 9.91 -12.21
N ILE A 10 -4.29 9.76 -13.36
CA ILE A 10 -4.17 8.48 -14.05
C ILE A 10 -3.25 7.54 -13.27
N TRP A 11 -2.16 8.04 -12.70
CA TRP A 11 -1.33 7.24 -11.78
C TRP A 11 -2.11 6.77 -10.56
N SER A 12 -2.95 7.64 -10.00
CA SER A 12 -3.81 7.30 -8.87
C SER A 12 -4.78 6.19 -9.23
N ASP A 13 -5.41 6.25 -10.41
CA ASP A 13 -6.28 5.17 -10.90
C ASP A 13 -5.53 3.86 -11.16
N ILE A 14 -4.33 3.93 -11.75
CA ILE A 14 -3.48 2.76 -11.94
C ILE A 14 -3.17 2.09 -10.59
N PHE A 15 -2.73 2.85 -9.59
CA PHE A 15 -2.41 2.30 -8.27
C PHE A 15 -3.64 1.80 -7.53
N ARG A 16 -4.78 2.48 -7.65
CA ARG A 16 -6.05 2.04 -7.10
C ARG A 16 -6.48 0.69 -7.65
N LEU A 17 -6.32 0.47 -8.96
CA LEU A 17 -6.68 -0.79 -9.62
C LEU A 17 -5.65 -1.90 -9.39
N ALA A 18 -4.37 -1.54 -9.31
CA ALA A 18 -3.28 -2.51 -9.12
C ALA A 18 -3.16 -2.99 -7.67
N CYS A 19 -3.39 -2.13 -6.67
CA CYS A 19 -3.27 -2.47 -5.24
C CYS A 19 -4.54 -3.16 -4.69
N THR A 20 -4.98 -4.21 -5.37
CA THR A 20 -6.17 -5.01 -5.01
C THR A 20 -5.80 -6.43 -4.56
N ASP A 21 -4.50 -6.73 -4.45
CA ASP A 21 -3.97 -8.01 -3.99
C ASP A 21 -3.75 -8.05 -2.46
N GLY A 22 -2.98 -9.01 -1.95
CA GLY A 22 -2.66 -9.13 -0.53
C GLY A 22 -1.67 -8.08 0.02
N GLY A 23 -1.34 -7.04 -0.75
CA GLY A 23 -0.37 -5.98 -0.38
C GLY A 23 0.97 -6.08 -1.10
N GLU A 24 1.15 -7.09 -1.94
CA GLU A 24 2.41 -7.35 -2.65
C GLU A 24 2.70 -6.29 -3.72
N THR A 25 1.68 -5.87 -4.45
CA THR A 25 1.80 -4.80 -5.45
C THR A 25 2.12 -3.47 -4.78
N GLY A 26 1.42 -3.12 -3.70
CA GLY A 26 1.68 -1.89 -2.94
C GLY A 26 3.10 -1.83 -2.38
N ARG A 27 3.60 -2.96 -1.87
CA ARG A 27 4.98 -3.12 -1.41
C ARG A 27 5.98 -2.96 -2.57
N SER A 28 5.73 -3.63 -3.68
CA SER A 28 6.61 -3.58 -4.86
C SER A 28 6.74 -2.17 -5.40
N LEU A 29 5.63 -1.44 -5.55
CA LEU A 29 5.61 -0.04 -5.99
C LEU A 29 6.41 0.87 -5.06
N SER A 30 6.32 0.65 -3.75
CA SER A 30 7.07 1.43 -2.75
C SER A 30 8.59 1.25 -2.86
N LEU A 31 9.06 0.16 -3.48
CA LEU A 31 10.49 -0.16 -3.63
C LEU A 31 11.09 0.28 -4.97
N VAL A 32 10.29 0.70 -5.95
CA VAL A 32 10.78 1.07 -7.29
C VAL A 32 11.56 2.39 -7.26
N SER A 33 10.98 3.43 -6.65
CA SER A 33 11.59 4.76 -6.56
C SER A 33 10.92 5.60 -5.47
N GLN A 34 11.55 6.70 -5.08
CA GLN A 34 10.95 7.66 -4.14
C GLN A 34 9.61 8.22 -4.67
N ALA A 35 9.54 8.56 -5.96
CA ALA A 35 8.31 9.04 -6.58
C ALA A 35 7.20 7.96 -6.59
N CYS A 36 7.53 6.70 -6.88
CA CYS A 36 6.57 5.60 -6.80
C CYS A 36 6.08 5.41 -5.35
N SER A 37 6.99 5.48 -4.38
CA SER A 37 6.64 5.35 -2.96
C SER A 37 5.71 6.46 -2.49
N GLU A 38 5.98 7.71 -2.87
CA GLU A 38 5.12 8.85 -2.56
C GLU A 38 3.73 8.72 -3.22
N CYS A 39 3.68 8.45 -4.53
CA CYS A 39 2.42 8.41 -5.25
C CYS A 39 1.57 7.17 -4.91
N SER A 40 2.17 6.03 -4.56
CA SER A 40 1.44 4.81 -4.15
C SER A 40 1.03 4.81 -2.68
N ARG A 41 1.46 5.81 -1.89
CA ARG A 41 1.28 5.87 -0.43
C ARG A 41 -0.16 5.62 0.02
N THR A 42 -1.13 6.25 -0.65
CA THR A 42 -2.56 6.14 -0.33
C THR A 42 -3.17 4.80 -0.72
N PHE A 43 -2.52 4.04 -1.60
CA PHE A 43 -3.04 2.79 -2.17
C PHE A 43 -2.32 1.55 -1.64
N LYS A 44 -1.08 1.69 -1.13
CA LYS A 44 -0.24 0.54 -0.74
C LYS A 44 -0.81 -0.33 0.38
N LEU A 45 -1.68 0.24 1.23
CA LEU A 45 -2.37 -0.46 2.33
C LEU A 45 -3.84 -0.72 2.04
N ARG A 46 -4.32 -0.45 0.82
CA ARG A 46 -5.73 -0.57 0.43
C ARG A 46 -6.26 -1.99 0.61
N SER A 47 -5.45 -2.98 0.21
CA SER A 47 -5.78 -4.38 0.29
C SER A 47 -4.60 -5.14 0.89
N ILE A 48 -4.84 -5.85 1.99
CA ILE A 48 -3.82 -6.53 2.77
C ILE A 48 -4.34 -7.92 3.17
N ALA A 49 -3.51 -8.95 2.95
CA ALA A 49 -3.75 -10.29 3.44
C ALA A 49 -2.64 -10.67 4.43
N LEU A 50 -3.04 -11.07 5.64
CA LEU A 50 -2.14 -11.47 6.71
C LEU A 50 -2.39 -12.93 7.07
N THR A 51 -1.33 -13.70 7.19
CA THR A 51 -1.37 -15.11 7.59
C THR A 51 -0.54 -15.31 8.86
N GLY A 52 -1.22 -15.74 9.91
CA GLY A 52 -0.65 -16.06 11.21
C GLY A 52 -0.25 -14.85 12.05
N ILE A 53 -0.05 -15.12 13.34
CA ILE A 53 0.22 -14.11 14.38
C ILE A 53 1.46 -13.26 14.06
N ARG A 54 2.50 -13.86 13.48
CA ARG A 54 3.75 -13.16 13.18
C ARG A 54 3.56 -12.00 12.19
N GLN A 55 2.75 -12.20 11.14
CA GLN A 55 2.49 -11.14 10.16
C GLN A 55 1.61 -10.06 10.78
N LEU A 56 0.61 -10.47 11.57
CA LEU A 56 -0.28 -9.54 12.27
C LEU A 56 0.47 -8.63 13.25
N SER A 57 1.36 -9.16 14.07
CA SER A 57 2.17 -8.35 14.99
C SER A 57 3.03 -7.33 14.23
N ARG A 58 3.75 -7.76 13.18
CA ARG A 58 4.57 -6.86 12.36
C ARG A 58 3.74 -5.78 11.66
N PHE A 59 2.53 -6.14 11.22
CA PHE A 59 1.62 -5.20 10.57
C PHE A 59 1.16 -4.12 11.57
N VAL A 60 0.85 -4.50 12.80
CA VAL A 60 0.50 -3.54 13.87
C VAL A 60 1.67 -2.59 14.17
N ASP A 61 2.88 -3.12 14.34
CA ASP A 61 4.08 -2.29 14.58
C ASP A 61 4.29 -1.28 13.42
N MET A 62 4.10 -1.74 12.18
CA MET A 62 4.20 -0.89 11.00
C MET A 62 3.11 0.19 10.97
N LEU A 63 1.85 -0.15 11.26
CA LEU A 63 0.76 0.84 11.32
C LEU A 63 1.01 1.92 12.39
N GLN A 64 1.59 1.56 13.53
CA GLN A 64 1.95 2.53 14.57
C GLN A 64 3.00 3.53 14.12
N SER A 65 3.89 3.14 13.19
CA SER A 65 4.92 4.02 12.62
C SER A 65 4.43 4.93 11.49
N ILE A 66 3.21 4.71 10.97
CA ILE A 66 2.64 5.45 9.85
C ILE A 66 1.68 6.53 10.35
N ASP A 67 1.62 7.66 9.65
CA ASP A 67 0.67 8.73 9.93
C ASP A 67 -0.78 8.21 9.84
N PRO A 68 -1.69 8.53 10.79
CA PRO A 68 -3.08 8.08 10.77
C PRO A 68 -3.82 8.27 9.44
N TYR A 69 -3.51 9.32 8.68
CA TYR A 69 -4.15 9.60 7.38
C TYR A 69 -3.77 8.61 6.28
N ASP A 70 -2.68 7.87 6.45
CA ASP A 70 -2.17 6.89 5.48
C ASP A 70 -2.48 5.43 5.86
N ARG A 71 -3.23 5.20 6.95
CA ARG A 71 -3.55 3.85 7.46
C ARG A 71 -4.80 3.24 6.80
N THR A 72 -5.30 3.84 5.73
CA THR A 72 -6.58 3.47 5.13
C THR A 72 -6.48 2.12 4.44
N THR A 73 -7.18 1.13 4.99
CA THR A 73 -7.33 -0.21 4.40
C THR A 73 -8.80 -0.45 4.10
N GLU A 74 -9.10 -0.81 2.86
CA GLU A 74 -10.46 -1.17 2.44
C GLU A 74 -10.72 -2.66 2.60
N ASN A 75 -9.73 -3.50 2.27
CA ASN A 75 -9.86 -4.95 2.32
C ASN A 75 -8.77 -5.53 3.21
N LEU A 76 -9.14 -6.01 4.40
CA LEU A 76 -8.23 -6.67 5.33
C LEU A 76 -8.65 -8.14 5.48
N PHE A 77 -7.78 -9.04 5.02
CA PHE A 77 -7.97 -10.48 5.16
C PHE A 77 -7.00 -11.03 6.20
N VAL A 78 -7.52 -11.81 7.15
CA VAL A 78 -6.70 -12.44 8.20
C VAL A 78 -7.00 -13.93 8.20
N SER A 79 -5.97 -14.75 8.04
CA SER A 79 -6.03 -16.20 8.17
C SER A 79 -5.07 -16.69 9.27
N ASN A 80 -5.41 -17.82 9.86
CA ASN A 80 -4.63 -18.47 10.92
C ASN A 80 -3.68 -19.53 10.34
#